data_AF-A0A699TPX2-F1
#
_entry.id   AF-A0A699TPX2-F1
#
_cell.length_a   1.000
_cell.length_b   1.000
_cell.length_c   1.000
_cell.angle_alpha   90.00
_cell.angle_beta   90.00
_cell.angle_gamma   90.00
#
_symmetry.space_group_name_H-M   'P 1'
#
loop_
_entity.id
_entity.type
_entity.pdbx_description
1 polymer ?
#
loop_
_entity_poly.entity_id
_entity_poly.type
_entity_poly.pdbx_seq_one_letter_code
_entity_poly.pdbx_strand_id
1 'polypeptide(L)'
;SGDAPIPPTIIPSIILENLPTFNSAFRFHERLRSLETTFFEYRQTNPFVDAVFAIPGIVHQYMTQQMTKAVREAVQIQTDRLQDSLQRENDEFLRNIDENMKKIIKGQVKSQVKEQVLPDLSEIELKKILIEKMEGNKSIQ
;
A
#
# COMPACT_ATOMS: atom_id res chain seq x y z
N SER A 1 -35.62 -65.72 59.39
CA SER A 1 -34.46 -65.40 60.23
C SER A 1 -34.08 -63.95 60.01
N GLY A 2 -34.34 -63.09 61.00
CA GLY A 2 -33.93 -61.69 60.98
C GLY A 2 -32.56 -61.55 61.64
N ASP A 3 -31.62 -60.92 60.96
CA ASP A 3 -30.28 -60.65 61.46
C ASP A 3 -30.33 -59.47 62.44
N ALA A 4 -29.69 -59.60 63.60
CA ALA A 4 -29.74 -58.60 64.65
C ALA A 4 -28.77 -57.44 64.37
N PRO A 5 -29.15 -56.17 64.58
CA PRO A 5 -28.27 -55.04 64.31
C PRO A 5 -27.13 -54.96 65.35
N ILE A 6 -25.90 -54.76 64.87
CA ILE A 6 -24.69 -54.62 65.70
C ILE A 6 -24.74 -53.28 66.44
N PRO A 7 -24.47 -53.23 67.77
CA PRO A 7 -24.50 -51.99 68.52
C PRO A 7 -23.35 -51.03 68.10
N PRO A 8 -23.56 -49.71 68.11
CA PRO A 8 -22.52 -48.73 67.79
C PRO A 8 -21.37 -48.82 68.78
N THR A 9 -20.13 -48.97 68.28
CA THR A 9 -18.92 -48.86 69.10
C THR A 9 -18.67 -47.38 69.41
N ILE A 10 -18.88 -46.96 70.66
CA ILE A 10 -18.57 -45.61 71.13
C ILE A 10 -17.09 -45.56 71.53
N ILE A 11 -16.28 -44.85 70.75
CA ILE A 11 -14.88 -44.60 71.09
C ILE A 11 -14.84 -43.61 72.28
N PRO A 12 -14.12 -43.89 73.38
CA PRO A 12 -14.03 -42.98 74.53
C PRO A 12 -13.46 -41.61 74.13
N SER A 13 -14.15 -40.52 74.48
CA SER A 13 -13.75 -39.11 74.20
C SER A 13 -12.32 -38.78 74.65
N ILE A 14 -11.83 -39.47 75.68
CA ILE A 14 -10.49 -39.32 76.26
C ILE A 14 -9.38 -39.62 75.22
N ILE A 15 -9.64 -40.47 74.22
CA ILE A 15 -8.68 -40.78 73.14
C ILE A 15 -8.68 -39.68 72.07
N LEU A 16 -9.82 -39.04 71.81
CA LEU A 16 -9.94 -37.92 70.87
C LEU A 16 -9.37 -36.61 71.45
N GLU A 17 -9.48 -36.41 72.76
CA GLU A 17 -8.94 -35.22 73.46
C GLU A 17 -7.40 -35.20 73.52
N ASN A 18 -6.75 -36.36 73.44
CA ASN A 18 -5.29 -36.49 73.47
C ASN A 18 -4.64 -36.53 72.08
N LEU A 19 -5.43 -36.49 71.00
CA LEU A 19 -4.90 -36.48 69.64
C LEU A 19 -4.44 -35.06 69.29
N PRO A 20 -3.19 -34.84 68.84
CA PRO A 20 -2.84 -33.55 68.24
C PRO A 20 -3.87 -33.28 67.14
N THR A 21 -4.51 -32.10 67.17
CA THR A 21 -5.53 -31.75 66.19
C THR A 21 -5.02 -32.09 64.80
N PHE A 22 -5.87 -32.65 63.94
CA PHE A 22 -5.51 -33.06 62.58
C PHE A 22 -4.67 -31.99 61.84
N ASN A 23 -4.99 -30.72 62.06
CA ASN A 23 -4.24 -29.57 61.56
C ASN A 23 -2.75 -29.54 62.00
N SER A 24 -2.47 -29.85 63.27
CA SER A 24 -1.14 -29.88 63.89
C SER A 24 -0.35 -31.14 63.51
N ALA A 25 -0.98 -32.32 63.54
CA ALA A 25 -0.33 -33.59 63.19
C ALA A 25 0.25 -33.60 61.77
N PHE A 26 -0.42 -32.90 60.84
CA PHE A 26 0.00 -32.76 59.44
C PHE A 26 0.74 -31.45 59.13
N ARG A 27 0.95 -30.59 60.15
CA ARG A 27 1.62 -29.28 60.01
C ARG A 27 1.07 -28.47 58.82
N PHE A 28 -0.26 -28.52 58.60
CA PHE A 28 -0.88 -27.92 57.41
C PHE A 28 -0.56 -26.43 57.29
N HIS A 29 -0.51 -25.70 58.40
CA HIS A 29 -0.16 -24.29 58.42
C HIS A 29 1.26 -24.01 57.92
N GLU A 30 2.24 -24.83 58.30
CA GLU A 30 3.63 -24.69 57.84
C GLU A 30 3.75 -25.04 56.35
N ARG A 31 3.06 -26.09 55.91
CA ARG A 31 3.03 -26.50 54.49
C ARG A 31 2.36 -25.47 53.60
N LEU A 32 1.24 -24.91 54.04
CA LEU A 32 0.53 -23.84 53.32
C LEU A 32 1.44 -22.60 53.19
N ARG A 33 2.07 -22.17 54.27
CA ARG A 33 3.01 -21.03 54.27
C ARG A 33 4.21 -21.25 53.35
N SER A 34 4.79 -22.46 53.36
CA SER A 34 5.88 -22.82 52.46
C SER A 34 5.45 -22.78 51.01
N LEU A 35 4.27 -23.31 50.70
CA LEU A 35 3.71 -23.30 49.35
C LEU A 35 3.45 -21.86 48.85
N GLU A 36 2.87 -21.02 49.70
CA GLU A 36 2.65 -19.59 49.41
C GLU A 36 3.98 -18.87 49.11
N THR A 37 5.03 -19.16 49.88
CA THR A 37 6.37 -18.58 49.68
C THR A 37 6.98 -19.03 48.36
N THR A 38 6.90 -20.33 48.03
CA THR A 38 7.40 -20.86 46.74
C THR A 38 6.65 -20.28 45.55
N PHE A 39 5.32 -20.12 45.63
CA PHE A 39 4.55 -19.44 44.58
C PHE A 39 4.91 -17.96 44.44
N PHE A 40 5.18 -17.28 45.56
CA PHE A 40 5.62 -15.88 45.55
C PHE A 40 6.97 -15.73 44.87
N GLU A 41 7.96 -16.55 45.23
CA GLU A 41 9.29 -16.57 44.60
C GLU A 41 9.19 -16.89 43.10
N TYR A 42 8.42 -17.91 42.72
CA TYR A 42 8.20 -18.27 41.32
C TYR A 42 7.60 -17.11 40.51
N ARG A 43 6.65 -16.35 41.08
CA ARG A 43 6.10 -15.15 40.42
C ARG A 43 7.11 -14.02 40.29
N GLN A 44 8.00 -13.86 41.26
CA GLN A 44 9.04 -12.82 41.25
C GLN A 44 10.22 -13.16 40.32
N THR A 45 10.53 -14.44 40.11
CA THR A 45 11.63 -14.90 39.24
C THR A 45 11.15 -15.40 37.89
N ASN A 46 9.88 -15.16 37.52
CA ASN A 46 9.36 -15.66 36.26
C ASN A 46 10.14 -15.03 35.09
N PRO A 47 10.96 -15.82 34.35
CA PRO A 47 11.85 -15.30 33.32
C PRO A 47 11.10 -14.76 32.10
N PHE A 48 9.79 -15.01 32.02
CA PHE A 48 8.94 -14.58 30.92
C PHE A 48 8.27 -13.23 31.17
N VAL A 49 8.40 -12.63 32.36
CA VAL A 49 7.74 -11.35 32.70
C VAL A 49 8.13 -10.26 31.70
N ASP A 50 9.42 -10.05 31.47
CA ASP A 50 9.92 -9.05 30.53
C ASP A 50 9.49 -9.36 29.08
N ALA A 51 9.53 -10.64 28.69
CA ALA A 51 9.10 -11.06 27.36
C ALA A 51 7.61 -10.77 27.12
N VAL A 52 6.74 -11.08 28.10
CA VAL A 52 5.31 -10.79 28.04
C VAL A 52 5.05 -9.28 28.03
N PHE A 53 5.78 -8.51 28.83
CA PHE A 53 5.69 -7.05 28.82
C PHE A 53 6.16 -6.41 27.51
N ALA A 54 7.07 -7.05 26.77
CA ALA A 54 7.54 -6.56 25.48
C ALA A 54 6.55 -6.80 24.31
N ILE A 55 5.63 -7.77 24.42
CA ILE A 55 4.70 -8.14 23.34
C ILE A 55 3.92 -6.95 22.78
N PRO A 56 3.29 -6.07 23.58
CA PRO A 56 2.58 -4.91 23.06
C PRO A 56 3.47 -3.98 22.21
N GLY A 57 4.72 -3.77 22.64
CA GLY A 57 5.69 -2.95 21.91
C GLY A 57 6.07 -3.58 20.57
N ILE A 58 6.31 -4.89 20.54
CA ILE A 58 6.62 -5.65 19.32
C ILE A 58 5.45 -5.59 18.33
N VAL A 59 4.23 -5.83 18.80
CA VAL A 59 3.02 -5.75 17.97
C VAL A 59 2.84 -4.33 17.42
N HIS A 60 3.00 -3.30 18.26
CA HIS A 60 2.89 -1.91 17.82
C HIS A 60 3.93 -1.54 16.75
N GLN A 61 5.18 -1.97 16.93
CA GLN A 61 6.24 -1.76 15.94
C GLN A 61 5.93 -2.48 14.62
N TYR A 62 5.52 -3.75 14.68
CA TYR A 62 5.14 -4.53 13.51
C TYR A 62 3.99 -3.87 12.74
N MET A 63 2.91 -3.50 13.44
CA MET A 63 1.76 -2.86 12.81
C MET A 63 2.13 -1.52 12.16
N THR A 64 2.96 -0.71 12.82
CA THR A 64 3.43 0.56 12.28
C THR A 64 4.27 0.35 11.01
N GLN A 65 5.17 -0.63 11.01
CA GLN A 65 6.00 -0.95 9.84
C GLN A 65 5.16 -1.45 8.66
N GLN A 66 4.25 -2.40 8.91
CA GLN A 66 3.37 -2.95 7.88
C GLN A 66 2.45 -1.88 7.29
N MET A 67 1.84 -1.05 8.13
CA MET A 67 0.98 0.05 7.69
C MET A 67 1.78 1.08 6.89
N THR A 68 2.97 1.47 7.35
CA THR A 68 3.84 2.40 6.64
C THR A 68 4.24 1.86 5.26
N LYS A 69 4.56 0.56 5.16
CA LYS A 69 4.89 -0.09 3.90
C LYS A 69 3.69 -0.12 2.95
N ALA A 70 2.52 -0.52 3.44
CA ALA A 70 1.29 -0.56 2.65
C ALA A 70 0.90 0.84 2.14
N VAL A 71 0.99 1.87 2.99
CA VAL A 71 0.73 3.26 2.59
C VAL A 71 1.73 3.72 1.54
N ARG A 72 3.02 3.44 1.71
CA ARG A 72 4.06 3.80 0.72
C ARG A 72 3.79 3.14 -0.64
N GLU A 73 3.47 1.86 -0.67
CA GLU A 73 3.15 1.14 -1.91
C GLU A 73 1.91 1.71 -2.58
N ALA A 74 0.85 1.98 -1.80
CA ALA A 74 -0.39 2.57 -2.33
C ALA A 74 -0.16 3.98 -2.89
N VAL A 75 0.67 4.80 -2.23
CA VAL A 75 1.04 6.13 -2.71
C VAL A 75 1.83 6.02 -4.01
N GLN A 76 2.82 5.13 -4.08
CA GLN A 76 3.64 4.96 -5.29
C GLN A 76 2.78 4.55 -6.50
N ILE A 77 1.88 3.58 -6.33
CA ILE A 77 0.97 3.14 -7.41
C ILE A 77 0.11 4.31 -7.91
N GLN A 78 -0.41 5.14 -7.01
CA GLN A 78 -1.21 6.30 -7.41
C GLN A 78 -0.37 7.37 -8.11
N THR A 79 0.86 7.61 -7.64
CA THR A 79 1.80 8.54 -8.29
C THR A 79 2.15 8.08 -9.70
N ASP A 80 2.48 6.81 -9.89
CA ASP A 80 2.82 6.25 -11.21
C ASP A 80 1.63 6.37 -12.18
N ARG A 81 0.41 6.04 -11.71
CA ARG A 81 -0.81 6.18 -12.52
C ARG A 81 -1.10 7.63 -12.90
N LEU A 82 -0.86 8.58 -11.99
CA LEU A 82 -1.04 10.00 -12.27
C LEU A 82 -0.02 10.48 -13.31
N GLN A 83 1.24 10.06 -13.17
CA GLN A 83 2.30 10.39 -14.10
C GLN A 83 2.00 9.86 -15.50
N ASP A 84 1.58 8.60 -15.62
CA ASP A 84 1.19 8.00 -16.91
C ASP A 84 -0.01 8.73 -17.56
N SER A 85 -0.98 9.16 -16.74
CA SER A 85 -2.14 9.93 -17.21
C SER A 85 -1.72 11.29 -17.76
N LEU A 86 -0.91 12.03 -17.00
CA LEU A 86 -0.42 13.34 -17.41
C LEU A 86 0.48 13.24 -18.65
N GLN A 87 1.33 12.21 -18.73
CA GLN A 87 2.16 11.98 -19.90
C GLN A 87 1.29 11.74 -21.15
N ARG A 88 0.26 10.91 -21.04
CA ARG A 88 -0.65 10.62 -22.15
C ARG A 88 -1.42 11.86 -22.61
N GLU A 89 -1.91 12.66 -21.67
CA GLU A 89 -2.62 13.91 -21.96
C GLU A 89 -1.70 14.90 -22.69
N ASN A 90 -0.46 15.04 -22.22
CA ASN A 90 0.55 15.88 -22.89
C ASN A 90 0.85 15.37 -24.30
N ASP A 91 1.04 14.07 -24.49
CA ASP A 91 1.30 13.50 -25.81
C ASP A 91 0.12 13.72 -26.78
N GLU A 92 -1.12 13.63 -26.28
CA GLU A 92 -2.32 13.93 -27.06
C GLU A 92 -2.41 15.42 -27.43
N PHE A 93 -2.14 16.30 -26.47
CA PHE A 93 -2.09 17.74 -26.71
C PHE A 93 -1.05 18.08 -27.78
N LEU A 94 0.17 17.53 -27.70
CA LEU A 94 1.23 17.74 -28.68
C LEU A 94 0.84 17.23 -30.08
N ARG A 95 0.22 16.05 -30.18
CA ARG A 95 -0.31 15.54 -31.45
C ARG A 95 -1.37 16.46 -32.05
N ASN A 96 -2.27 16.99 -31.22
CA ASN A 96 -3.30 17.92 -31.68
C ASN A 96 -2.69 19.24 -32.19
N ILE A 97 -1.65 19.75 -31.53
CA ILE A 97 -0.91 20.93 -31.99
C ILE A 97 -0.22 20.66 -33.32
N ASP A 98 0.48 19.53 -33.47
CA ASP A 98 1.15 19.15 -34.71
C ASP A 98 0.19 19.09 -35.91
N GLU A 99 -0.93 18.39 -35.74
CA GLU A 99 -1.95 18.27 -36.80
C GLU A 99 -2.60 19.61 -37.15
N ASN A 100 -2.81 20.48 -36.16
CA ASN A 100 -3.34 21.82 -36.41
C ASN A 100 -2.33 22.72 -37.14
N MET A 101 -1.06 22.70 -36.74
CA MET A 101 0.00 23.45 -37.43
C MET A 101 0.13 23.00 -38.89
N LYS A 102 0.12 21.70 -39.15
CA LYS A 102 0.14 21.13 -40.49
C LYS A 102 -1.04 21.61 -41.35
N LYS A 103 -2.25 21.66 -40.79
CA LYS A 103 -3.44 22.20 -41.49
C LYS A 103 -3.27 23.69 -41.83
N ILE A 104 -2.77 24.49 -40.88
CA ILE A 104 -2.55 25.93 -41.08
C ILE A 104 -1.51 26.16 -42.18
N ILE A 105 -0.34 25.52 -42.08
CA ILE A 105 0.75 25.65 -43.06
C ILE A 105 0.27 25.22 -44.45
N LYS A 106 -0.42 24.08 -44.55
CA LYS A 106 -0.98 23.61 -45.83
C LYS A 106 -1.96 24.62 -46.44
N GLY A 107 -2.81 25.22 -45.62
CA GLY A 107 -3.74 26.28 -46.03
C GLY A 107 -3.02 27.52 -46.54
N GLN A 108 -2.04 28.01 -45.78
CA GLN A 108 -1.24 29.19 -46.15
C GLN A 108 -0.45 28.96 -47.44
N VAL A 109 0.24 27.83 -47.58
CA VAL A 109 0.99 27.48 -48.80
C VAL A 109 0.05 27.42 -50.00
N LYS A 110 -1.13 26.81 -49.87
CA LYS A 110 -2.11 26.74 -50.96
C LYS A 110 -2.61 28.12 -51.39
N SER A 111 -2.87 29.02 -50.44
CA SER A 111 -3.28 30.40 -50.72
C SER A 111 -2.15 31.18 -51.38
N GLN A 112 -0.93 31.14 -50.84
CA GLN A 112 0.23 31.83 -51.42
C GLN A 112 0.57 31.36 -52.84
N VAL A 113 0.53 30.04 -53.10
CA VAL A 113 0.75 29.50 -54.45
C VAL A 113 -0.32 30.01 -55.42
N LYS A 114 -1.58 30.11 -54.98
CA LYS A 114 -2.68 30.58 -55.82
C LYS A 114 -2.61 32.10 -56.09
N GLU A 115 -2.28 32.89 -55.08
CA GLU A 115 -2.37 34.35 -55.14
C GLU A 115 -1.10 35.02 -55.67
N GLN A 116 0.07 34.43 -55.44
CA GLN A 116 1.35 35.05 -55.78
C GLN A 116 2.05 34.27 -56.91
N VAL A 117 2.17 32.95 -56.79
CA VAL A 117 2.98 32.14 -57.73
C VAL A 117 2.27 31.92 -59.08
N LEU A 118 0.96 31.64 -59.07
CA LEU A 118 0.17 31.37 -60.29
C LEU A 118 0.10 32.57 -61.25
N PRO A 119 -0.16 33.81 -60.79
CA PRO A 119 -0.09 35.00 -61.64
C PRO A 119 1.31 35.22 -62.23
N ASP A 120 2.36 35.13 -61.42
CA ASP A 120 3.75 35.30 -61.87
C ASP A 120 4.12 34.27 -62.95
N LEU A 121 3.70 33.00 -62.78
CA LEU A 121 3.91 31.95 -63.78
C LEU A 121 3.20 32.28 -65.10
N SER A 122 1.96 32.75 -65.02
CA SER A 122 1.16 33.14 -66.19
C SER A 122 1.80 34.33 -66.91
N GLU A 123 2.34 35.30 -66.18
CA GLU A 123 3.04 36.44 -66.73
C GLU A 123 4.32 36.02 -67.49
N ILE A 124 5.08 35.07 -66.94
CA ILE A 124 6.27 34.51 -67.59
C ILE A 124 5.91 33.78 -68.89
N GLU A 125 4.85 32.95 -68.89
CA GLU A 125 4.38 32.25 -70.10
C GLU A 125 3.94 33.23 -71.19
N LEU A 126 3.17 34.27 -70.83
CA LEU A 126 2.74 35.30 -71.78
C LEU A 126 3.94 36.07 -72.36
N LYS A 127 4.92 36.42 -71.53
CA LYS A 127 6.17 37.07 -71.98
C LYS A 127 6.92 36.19 -72.97
N LYS A 128 7.01 34.88 -72.70
CA LYS A 128 7.66 33.92 -73.61
C LYS A 128 6.99 33.87 -74.99
N ILE A 129 5.66 33.76 -75.04
CA ILE A 129 4.90 33.75 -76.29
C ILE A 129 5.11 35.03 -77.10
N LEU A 130 5.18 36.18 -76.43
CA LEU A 130 5.40 37.47 -77.09
C LEU A 130 6.78 37.52 -77.77
N ILE A 131 7.83 37.02 -77.09
CA ILE A 131 9.20 36.96 -77.62
C ILE A 131 9.26 36.07 -78.87
N GLU A 132 8.68 34.87 -78.83
CA GLU A 132 8.65 33.94 -79.97
C GLU A 132 7.97 34.58 -81.20
N LYS A 133 6.87 35.33 -81.01
CA LYS A 133 6.22 36.07 -82.10
C LYS A 133 7.08 37.19 -82.67
N MET A 134 7.82 37.91 -81.82
CA MET A 134 8.70 38.98 -82.26
C MET A 134 9.92 38.46 -83.04
N GLU A 135 10.47 37.32 -82.65
CA GLU A 135 11.55 36.65 -83.38
C GLU A 135 11.07 36.10 -84.73
N GLY A 136 9.90 35.44 -84.77
CA GLY A 136 9.30 34.98 -86.01
C GLY A 136 9.05 36.09 -87.02
N ASN A 137 8.56 37.26 -86.57
CA ASN A 137 8.32 38.42 -87.43
C ASN A 137 9.61 38.99 -88.05
N LYS A 138 10.75 38.91 -87.36
CA LYS A 138 12.04 39.36 -87.89
C LYS A 138 12.59 38.43 -88.99
N SER A 139 12.18 37.17 -89.03
CA SER A 139 12.64 36.21 -90.04
C SER A 139 11.91 36.32 -91.39
N ILE A 140 10.85 37.13 -91.47
CA ILE A 140 10.01 37.31 -92.68
C ILE A 140 10.41 38.60 -93.43
N GLN A 141 11.25 39.45 -92.83
CA GLN A 141 11.75 40.71 -93.40
C GLN A 141 13.18 40.56 -93.91
#